data_AF-A0A164RGU9-F1
#
_entry.id   AF-A0A164RGU9-F1
#
_cell.length_a   1.000
_cell.length_b   1.000
_cell.length_c   1.000
_cell.angle_alpha   90.00
_cell.angle_beta   90.00
_cell.angle_gamma   90.00
#
_symmetry.space_group_name_H-M   'P 1'
#
loop_
_entity.id
_entity.type
_entity.pdbx_description
1 polymer ?
#
loop_
_entity_poly.entity_id
_entity_poly.type
_entity_poly.pdbx_seq_one_letter_code
_entity_poly.pdbx_strand_id
1 'polypeptide(L)'
;MHVKDPAEFKRQRKNKRYTQRELAMLVRRTQTTIWAIENGSLVNISEDLAIALAARLDTPWEKLFELREAEPMPSSPNGMHTSGHALAATA
;
A
#
# COMPACT_ATOMS: atom_id res chain seq x y z
N MET A 1 5.15 -2.87 -0.89
CA MET A 1 5.29 -3.56 -2.18
C MET A 1 4.82 -2.68 -3.32
N HIS A 2 5.33 -2.90 -4.53
CA HIS A 2 5.00 -2.17 -5.76
C HIS A 2 4.53 -3.16 -6.85
N VAL A 3 3.62 -2.75 -7.73
CA VAL A 3 3.12 -3.57 -8.85
C VAL A 3 4.14 -3.56 -9.99
N LYS A 4 4.61 -4.73 -10.45
CA LYS A 4 5.59 -4.82 -11.55
C LYS A 4 5.01 -4.32 -12.86
N ASP A 5 3.92 -4.96 -13.27
CA ASP A 5 3.24 -4.70 -14.53
C ASP A 5 1.71 -4.71 -14.29
N PRO A 6 1.07 -3.53 -14.34
CA PRO A 6 -0.38 -3.39 -14.26
C PRO A 6 -1.15 -4.22 -15.31
N ALA A 7 -0.61 -4.36 -16.52
CA ALA A 7 -1.23 -5.12 -17.59
C ALA A 7 -1.16 -6.63 -17.34
N GLU A 8 -0.04 -7.12 -16.80
CA GLU A 8 0.11 -8.51 -16.34
C GLU A 8 -0.93 -8.85 -15.27
N PHE A 9 -1.04 -8.00 -14.25
CA PHE A 9 -2.01 -8.17 -13.17
C PHE A 9 -3.44 -8.27 -13.71
N LYS A 10 -3.80 -7.36 -14.63
CA LYS A 10 -5.11 -7.37 -15.32
C LYS A 10 -5.36 -8.65 -16.09
N ARG A 11 -4.35 -9.17 -16.78
CA ARG A 11 -4.43 -10.44 -17.50
C ARG A 11 -4.66 -11.61 -16.54
N GLN A 12 -3.90 -11.68 -15.45
CA GLN A 12 -4.05 -12.74 -14.45
C GLN A 12 -5.43 -12.73 -13.79
N ARG A 13 -5.98 -11.55 -13.46
CA ARG A 13 -7.36 -11.44 -12.98
C ARG A 13 -8.36 -12.02 -13.97
N LYS A 14 -8.25 -11.66 -15.25
CA LYS A 14 -9.13 -12.16 -16.31
C LYS A 14 -8.99 -13.67 -16.52
N ASN A 15 -7.77 -14.21 -16.44
CA ASN A 15 -7.51 -15.65 -16.53
C ASN A 15 -8.21 -16.43 -15.42
N LYS A 16 -8.28 -15.87 -14.21
CA LYS A 16 -9.05 -16.42 -13.08
C LYS A 16 -10.54 -16.07 -13.11
N ARG A 17 -11.01 -15.40 -14.17
CA ARG A 17 -12.40 -15.02 -14.41
C ARG A 17 -13.03 -14.13 -13.33
N TYR A 18 -12.21 -13.39 -12.59
CA TYR A 18 -12.72 -12.42 -11.64
C TYR A 18 -13.04 -11.10 -12.33
N THR A 19 -14.18 -10.50 -12.03
CA THR A 19 -14.40 -9.07 -12.21
C THR A 19 -13.54 -8.27 -11.21
N GLN A 20 -13.33 -6.98 -11.47
CA GLN A 20 -12.63 -6.11 -10.50
C GLN A 20 -13.34 -6.08 -9.15
N ARG A 21 -14.67 -6.03 -9.16
CA ARG A 21 -15.49 -6.00 -7.94
C ARG A 21 -15.37 -7.30 -7.15
N GLU A 22 -15.41 -8.45 -7.81
CA GLU A 22 -15.25 -9.75 -7.14
C GLU A 22 -13.87 -9.87 -6.49
N LEU A 23 -12.80 -9.59 -7.24
CA LEU A 23 -11.46 -9.65 -6.67
C LEU A 23 -11.32 -8.71 -5.48
N ALA A 24 -11.85 -7.49 -5.58
CA ALA A 24 -11.83 -6.52 -4.50
C ALA A 24 -12.53 -7.03 -3.23
N MET A 25 -13.71 -7.63 -3.36
CA MET A 25 -14.45 -8.21 -2.22
C MET A 25 -13.65 -9.32 -1.54
N LEU A 26 -12.99 -10.18 -2.33
CA LEU A 26 -12.18 -11.29 -1.80
C LEU A 26 -10.99 -10.83 -0.94
N VAL A 27 -10.47 -9.62 -1.19
CA VAL A 27 -9.37 -9.02 -0.43
C VAL A 27 -9.80 -7.85 0.45
N ARG A 28 -11.11 -7.67 0.68
CA ARG A 28 -11.68 -6.60 1.52
C ARG A 28 -11.23 -5.19 1.07
N ARG A 29 -11.28 -4.94 -0.23
CA ARG A 29 -11.00 -3.65 -0.86
C ARG A 29 -12.15 -3.22 -1.76
N THR A 30 -12.07 -2.00 -2.29
CA THR A 30 -13.03 -1.47 -3.24
C THR A 30 -12.63 -1.82 -4.67
N GLN A 31 -13.60 -1.86 -5.59
CA GLN A 31 -13.32 -2.04 -7.02
C GLN A 31 -12.32 -0.99 -7.53
N THR A 32 -12.43 0.25 -7.04
CA THR A 32 -11.51 1.36 -7.36
C THR A 32 -10.05 1.03 -7.02
N THR A 33 -9.79 0.29 -5.94
CA THR A 33 -8.44 -0.17 -5.62
C THR A 33 -7.88 -1.09 -6.71
N ILE A 34 -8.68 -2.05 -7.18
CA ILE A 34 -8.25 -2.96 -8.25
C ILE A 34 -8.06 -2.19 -9.57
N TRP A 35 -8.94 -1.25 -9.89
CA TRP A 35 -8.77 -0.36 -11.03
C TRP A 35 -7.46 0.45 -10.93
N ALA A 36 -7.16 1.04 -9.78
CA ALA A 36 -5.94 1.84 -9.62
C ALA A 36 -4.66 0.98 -9.78
N ILE A 37 -4.70 -0.29 -9.37
CA ILE A 37 -3.63 -1.26 -9.62
C ILE A 37 -3.48 -1.55 -11.11
N GLU A 38 -4.58 -1.87 -11.80
CA GLU A 38 -4.57 -2.23 -13.23
C GLU A 38 -4.16 -1.09 -14.16
N ASN A 39 -4.18 0.13 -13.65
CA ASN A 39 -3.88 1.35 -14.41
C ASN A 39 -2.52 1.94 -14.01
N GLY A 40 -1.84 1.34 -13.03
CA GLY A 40 -0.57 1.84 -12.50
C GLY A 40 -0.69 3.12 -11.67
N SER A 41 -1.90 3.57 -11.32
CA SER A 41 -2.10 4.74 -10.47
C SER A 41 -1.77 4.46 -8.99
N LEU A 42 -1.82 3.19 -8.57
CA LEU A 42 -1.48 2.78 -7.21
C LEU A 42 -0.04 2.26 -7.15
N VAL A 43 0.88 3.17 -6.81
CA VAL A 43 2.33 2.92 -6.79
C VAL A 43 2.72 2.04 -5.59
N ASN A 44 2.21 2.36 -4.40
CA ASN A 44 2.58 1.64 -3.17
C ASN A 44 1.38 0.91 -2.59
N ILE A 45 1.55 -0.38 -2.32
CA ILE A 45 0.58 -1.20 -1.60
C ILE A 45 1.24 -1.91 -0.42
N SER A 46 0.43 -2.20 0.61
CA SER A 46 0.89 -3.01 1.73
C SER A 46 1.25 -4.43 1.27
N GLU A 47 2.21 -5.03 1.95
CA GLU A 47 2.63 -6.42 1.71
C GLU A 47 1.46 -7.39 1.87
N ASP A 48 0.69 -7.27 2.95
CA ASP A 48 -0.52 -8.09 3.18
C ASP A 48 -1.50 -8.06 2.01
N LEU A 49 -1.70 -6.88 1.40
CA LEU A 49 -2.60 -6.74 0.26
C LEU A 49 -2.03 -7.43 -0.97
N ALA A 50 -0.73 -7.25 -1.22
CA ALA A 50 -0.05 -7.89 -2.35
C ALA A 50 -0.09 -9.42 -2.25
N ILE A 51 0.22 -9.97 -1.06
CA ILE A 51 0.16 -11.41 -0.78
C ILE A 51 -1.28 -11.93 -0.95
N ALA A 52 -2.27 -11.22 -0.40
CA ALA A 52 -3.68 -11.63 -0.53
C ALA A 52 -4.14 -11.65 -1.99
N LEU A 53 -3.75 -10.65 -2.80
CA LEU A 53 -4.04 -10.60 -4.23
C LEU A 53 -3.36 -11.74 -4.98
N ALA A 54 -2.07 -11.97 -4.73
CA ALA A 54 -1.29 -13.05 -5.32
C ALA A 54 -1.92 -14.43 -5.03
N ALA A 55 -2.34 -14.67 -3.80
CA ALA A 55 -3.01 -15.91 -3.39
C ALA A 55 -4.33 -16.12 -4.16
N ARG A 56 -5.14 -15.07 -4.38
CA ARG A 56 -6.39 -15.19 -5.16
C ARG A 56 -6.15 -15.36 -6.65
N LEU A 57 -5.08 -14.77 -7.17
CA LEU A 57 -4.66 -14.92 -8.55
C LEU A 57 -3.88 -16.22 -8.78
N ASP A 58 -3.63 -17.02 -7.74
CA ASP A 58 -2.87 -18.27 -7.79
C ASP A 58 -1.54 -18.08 -8.53
N THR A 59 -0.87 -16.98 -8.19
CA THR A 59 0.37 -16.55 -8.82
C THR A 59 1.32 -16.16 -7.69
N PRO A 60 2.58 -16.63 -7.68
CA PRO A 60 3.57 -16.19 -6.71
C PRO A 60 3.67 -14.66 -6.68
N TRP A 61 3.71 -14.06 -5.50
CA TRP A 61 3.65 -12.60 -5.38
C TRP A 61 4.85 -11.95 -6.08
N GLU A 62 6.02 -12.61 -6.12
CA GLU A 62 7.24 -12.16 -6.79
C GLU A 62 7.07 -11.99 -8.31
N LYS A 63 6.05 -12.60 -8.90
CA LYS A 63 5.74 -12.43 -10.33
C LYS A 63 4.92 -11.17 -10.61
N LEU A 64 4.13 -10.70 -9.63
CA LEU A 64 3.21 -9.57 -9.77
C LEU A 64 3.72 -8.30 -9.09
N PHE A 65 4.53 -8.46 -8.04
CA PHE A 65 4.94 -7.39 -7.16
C PHE A 65 6.44 -7.42 -6.85
N GLU A 66 6.96 -6.26 -6.45
CA GLU A 66 8.32 -6.07 -5.97
C GLU A 66 8.30 -5.58 -4.52
N LEU A 67 9.23 -6.12 -3.72
CA LEU A 67 9.61 -5.51 -2.46
C LEU A 67 10.33 -4.20 -2.79
N ARG A 68 9.79 -3.09 -2.31
CA ARG A 68 10.49 -1.81 -2.31
C ARG A 68 10.83 -1.55 -0.84
N GLU A 69 12.11 -1.58 -0.53
CA GLU A 69 12.60 -1.15 0.78
C GLU A 69 12.22 0.32 0.92
N ALA A 70 11.40 0.63 1.92
CA ALA A 70 11.10 2.02 2.22
C ALA A 70 12.41 2.63 2.72
N GLU A 71 12.96 3.60 1.99
CA GLU A 71 14.05 4.39 2.55
C GLU A 71 13.56 4.95 3.90
N PRO A 72 14.30 4.71 5.00
CA PRO A 72 13.88 5.21 6.30
C PRO A 72 13.77 6.73 6.19
N MET A 73 12.56 7.26 6.36
CA MET A 73 12.38 8.71 6.47
C MET A 73 13.33 9.20 7.56
N PRO A 74 14.09 10.30 7.34
CA PRO A 74 14.87 10.91 8.40
C PRO A 74 13.88 11.27 9.51
N SER A 75 14.03 10.63 10.67
CA SER A 75 13.25 10.93 11.85
C SER A 75 13.51 12.38 12.23
N SER A 76 12.54 13.27 12.01
CA SER A 76 12.59 14.63 12.57
C SER A 76 12.72 14.51 14.09
N PRO A 77 13.80 15.04 14.70
CA PRO A 77 13.86 15.10 16.15
C PRO A 77 12.76 16.05 16.61
N ASN A 78 11.81 15.52 17.37
CA ASN A 78 10.74 16.27 18.00
C ASN A 78 11.38 17.37 18.86
N GLY A 79 11.30 18.62 18.41
CA GLY A 79 11.74 19.80 19.15
C GLY A 79 10.87 19.96 20.38
N MET A 80 11.33 19.39 21.50
CA MET A 80 10.75 19.58 22.82
C MET A 80 10.89 21.05 23.21
N HIS A 81 9.88 21.87 22.93
CA HIS A 81 9.80 23.22 23.46
C HIS A 81 9.49 23.13 24.96
N THR A 82 10.50 23.33 25.80
CA THR A 82 10.31 23.56 27.23
C THR A 82 9.82 24.99 27.44
N SER A 83 8.53 25.16 27.73
CA SER A 83 7.96 26.44 28.15
C SER A 83 8.41 26.74 29.58
N GLY A 84 9.41 27.60 29.74
CA GLY A 84 9.81 28.14 31.04
C GLY A 84 8.77 29.13 31.55
N HIS A 85 7.97 28.72 32.54
CA HIS A 85 7.07 29.63 33.27
C HIS A 85 7.86 30.24 34.45
N ALA A 86 8.47 31.41 34.23
CA ALA A 86 9.07 32.19 35.30
C ALA A 86 7.95 32.89 36.11
N LEU A 87 7.70 32.40 37.33
CA LEU A 87 6.94 33.10 38.36
C LEU A 87 7.75 34.30 38.85
N ALA A 88 7.32 35.52 38.53
CA ALA A 88 7.80 36.73 39.18
C ALA A 88 6.85 37.06 40.35
N ALA A 89 7.33 36.83 41.56
CA ALA A 89 6.75 37.31 42.81
C ALA A 89 7.63 38.44 43.35
N THR A 90 7.09 39.66 43.49
CA THR A 90 7.63 40.75 44.34
C THR A 90 6.48 41.77 44.51
N ALA A 91 5.84 41.79 45.68
CA ALA A 91 6.06 42.68 46.84
C ALA A 91 5.37 44.05 46.69
#